data_AF-A0A221W0Q1-F1
#
_entry.id   AF-A0A221W0Q1-F1
#
_cell.length_a   1.000
_cell.length_b   1.000
_cell.length_c   1.000
_cell.angle_alpha   90.00
_cell.angle_beta   90.00
_cell.angle_gamma   90.00
#
_symmetry.space_group_name_H-M   'P 1'
#
loop_
_entity.id
_entity.type
_entity.pdbx_description
1 polymer ?
#
loop_
_entity_poly.entity_id
_entity_poly.type
_entity_poly.pdbx_seq_one_letter_code
_entity_poly.pdbx_strand_id
1 'polypeptide(L)'
;MPRPDPRTGAASSTARSSTARSSTARSSTARSSTATPASVNGGTAGSVRPLFLARAALVVCLALLGLAVLPAPRDVLTDATGVPAWFPPIAAALGLVAAALVSTTRTRSSPGSIAMAAVAGVALIWTSTGLLIQVFGAPVMVLSGAELPYELLPMAVRVLAATAVALLAASLLSGRTFATPGPRASWFGLLSLVLVLVYPAVKTAWALGIDVGVVGEPVAHGFDAGWIPAIFACAGAVLIVALTFDVPRFLPRWTLLAGGWFGTGALITVIPVVLAPGQTADSGDLAPWVFTLFYGSWALLGPMLGATTWVFQLRGRRDR
;
A
#
# COMPACT_ATOMS: atom_id res chain seq x y z
N MET A 1 -46.79 39.60 11.10
CA MET A 1 -46.77 40.46 9.89
C MET A 1 -45.51 40.16 9.10
N PRO A 2 -45.62 39.74 7.83
CA PRO A 2 -44.50 39.36 6.99
C PRO A 2 -43.87 40.61 6.35
N ARG A 3 -42.53 40.66 6.26
CA ARG A 3 -41.81 41.68 5.50
C ARG A 3 -41.22 41.03 4.22
N PRO A 4 -41.59 41.51 3.02
CA PRO A 4 -40.91 41.26 1.75
C PRO A 4 -39.64 42.13 1.70
N ASP A 5 -38.68 42.06 0.79
CA ASP A 5 -38.58 41.53 -0.58
C ASP A 5 -37.07 41.49 -0.97
N PRO A 6 -36.71 40.97 -2.15
CA PRO A 6 -35.39 40.49 -2.53
C PRO A 6 -34.53 41.58 -3.20
N ARG A 7 -33.21 41.39 -3.14
CA ARG A 7 -32.27 42.07 -4.05
C ARG A 7 -31.61 41.08 -4.99
N THR A 8 -32.20 41.05 -6.18
CA THR A 8 -31.63 40.64 -7.46
C THR A 8 -30.40 41.49 -7.79
N GLY A 9 -29.25 40.84 -7.95
CA GLY A 9 -28.04 41.43 -8.53
C GLY A 9 -27.80 40.83 -9.91
N ALA A 10 -28.28 41.52 -10.94
CA ALA A 10 -27.94 41.25 -12.33
C ALA A 10 -26.52 41.78 -12.62
N ALA A 11 -25.68 40.96 -13.27
CA ALA A 11 -24.45 41.42 -13.93
C ALA A 11 -24.32 40.74 -15.29
N SER A 12 -24.86 41.44 -16.29
CA SER A 12 -24.24 41.72 -17.58
C SER A 12 -23.29 40.67 -18.21
N SER A 13 -23.85 39.96 -19.19
CA SER A 13 -23.43 39.97 -20.61
C SER A 13 -22.08 40.65 -20.90
N THR A 14 -21.13 39.90 -21.46
CA THR A 14 -20.21 40.46 -22.46
C THR A 14 -19.95 39.45 -23.56
N ALA A 15 -20.48 39.76 -24.73
CA ALA A 15 -20.17 39.14 -26.01
C ALA A 15 -18.68 39.33 -26.36
N ARG A 16 -18.07 38.32 -26.97
CA ARG A 16 -16.97 38.44 -27.95
C ARG A 16 -17.00 37.18 -28.82
N SER A 17 -17.52 37.30 -30.04
CA SER A 17 -16.77 37.72 -31.23
C SER A 17 -16.14 36.50 -31.91
N SER A 18 -16.96 35.90 -32.77
CA SER A 18 -16.55 35.13 -33.94
C SER A 18 -15.48 35.89 -34.73
N THR A 19 -14.35 35.26 -34.99
CA THR A 19 -13.49 35.68 -36.11
C THR A 19 -13.17 34.45 -36.93
N ALA A 20 -13.80 34.40 -38.09
CA ALA A 20 -13.48 33.51 -39.18
C ALA A 20 -12.04 33.79 -39.65
N ARG A 21 -11.25 32.73 -39.85
CA ARG A 21 -10.12 32.75 -40.77
C ARG A 21 -10.08 31.48 -41.61
N SER A 22 -10.56 31.69 -42.84
CA SER A 22 -9.85 31.40 -44.07
C SER A 22 -9.36 29.98 -44.27
N SER A 23 -10.15 29.27 -45.08
CA SER A 23 -9.67 28.23 -45.97
C SER A 23 -8.41 28.67 -46.72
N THR A 24 -7.41 27.81 -46.72
CA THR A 24 -6.44 27.78 -47.82
C THR A 24 -6.32 26.33 -48.25
N ALA A 25 -6.99 26.05 -49.35
CA ALA A 25 -6.85 24.82 -50.09
C ALA A 25 -5.38 24.65 -50.51
N ARG A 26 -4.76 23.56 -50.07
CA ARG A 26 -3.62 22.96 -50.75
C ARG A 26 -3.98 21.54 -51.16
N SER A 27 -4.54 21.47 -52.36
CA SER A 27 -4.51 20.30 -53.22
C SER A 27 -3.07 20.08 -53.71
N SER A 28 -2.44 18.95 -53.33
CA SER A 28 -1.48 18.27 -54.20
C SER A 28 -1.24 16.83 -53.71
N THR A 29 -1.89 15.91 -54.42
CA THR A 29 -1.29 14.74 -55.05
C THR A 29 -0.35 13.80 -54.25
N ALA A 30 -0.79 12.54 -54.23
CA ALA A 30 0.02 11.36 -54.54
C ALA A 30 1.02 10.84 -53.48
N ARG A 31 0.58 9.87 -52.68
CA ARG A 31 0.91 8.45 -52.91
C ARG A 31 0.09 7.59 -51.96
N SER A 32 -0.87 6.89 -52.52
CA SER A 32 -1.44 5.69 -51.90
C SER A 32 -0.36 4.61 -51.92
N SER A 33 0.53 4.62 -50.93
CA SER A 33 1.28 3.41 -50.58
C SER A 33 0.44 2.68 -49.56
N THR A 34 -0.36 1.73 -50.06
CA THR A 34 -0.85 0.56 -49.32
C THR A 34 0.36 -0.28 -48.88
N ALA A 35 1.21 0.29 -48.02
CA ALA A 35 2.12 -0.48 -47.21
C ALA A 35 1.25 -1.11 -46.14
N THR A 36 0.79 -2.34 -46.41
CA THR A 36 0.29 -3.26 -45.40
C THR A 36 1.23 -3.11 -44.20
N PRO A 37 0.80 -2.58 -43.04
CA PRO A 37 1.67 -2.50 -41.89
C PRO A 37 2.10 -3.94 -41.65
N ALA A 38 3.37 -4.22 -41.85
CA ALA A 38 3.95 -5.51 -41.55
C ALA A 38 3.46 -5.82 -40.14
N SER A 39 2.66 -6.88 -40.01
CA SER A 39 2.23 -7.36 -38.71
C SER A 39 3.51 -7.72 -38.01
N VAL A 40 4.04 -6.75 -37.25
CA VAL A 40 5.08 -6.98 -36.27
C VAL A 40 4.44 -8.03 -35.41
N ASN A 41 4.82 -9.28 -35.66
CA ASN A 41 4.56 -10.44 -34.84
C ASN A 41 5.27 -10.13 -33.53
N GLY A 42 4.66 -9.23 -32.75
CA GLY A 42 5.09 -8.83 -31.44
C GLY A 42 5.02 -10.08 -30.62
N GLY A 43 6.20 -10.69 -30.45
CA GLY A 43 6.36 -11.98 -29.82
C GLY A 43 5.50 -12.06 -28.57
N THR A 44 4.75 -13.15 -28.50
CA THR A 44 3.91 -13.66 -27.41
C THR A 44 4.66 -13.85 -26.07
N ALA A 45 5.81 -13.20 -25.88
CA ALA A 45 6.65 -13.24 -24.68
C ALA A 45 6.00 -12.60 -23.44
N GLY A 46 4.82 -11.98 -23.57
CA GLY A 46 4.13 -11.31 -22.47
C GLY A 46 3.20 -12.18 -21.61
N SER A 47 2.78 -13.37 -22.09
CA SER A 47 1.68 -14.12 -21.44
C SER A 47 2.10 -15.14 -20.36
N VAL A 48 3.38 -15.50 -20.29
CA VAL A 48 3.85 -16.61 -19.43
C VAL A 48 4.03 -16.19 -17.96
N ARG A 49 4.40 -14.93 -17.71
CA ARG A 49 4.68 -14.39 -16.37
C ARG A 49 3.51 -14.48 -15.38
N PRO A 50 2.26 -14.11 -15.73
CA PRO A 50 1.16 -14.13 -14.75
C PRO A 50 0.80 -15.54 -14.26
N LEU A 51 0.89 -16.54 -15.14
CA LEU A 51 0.61 -17.94 -14.79
C LEU A 51 1.65 -18.48 -13.82
N PHE A 52 2.92 -18.13 -14.03
CA PHE A 52 4.00 -18.50 -13.11
C PHE A 52 3.79 -17.90 -11.71
N LEU A 53 3.41 -16.62 -11.63
CA LEU A 53 3.13 -15.96 -10.35
C LEU A 53 1.94 -16.59 -9.60
N ALA A 54 0.86 -16.91 -10.31
CA ALA A 54 -0.30 -17.57 -9.72
C ALA A 54 0.05 -18.98 -9.20
N ARG A 55 0.85 -19.74 -9.95
CA ARG A 55 1.34 -21.06 -9.52
C ARG A 55 2.28 -20.96 -8.31
N ALA A 56 3.18 -19.96 -8.29
CA ALA A 56 4.02 -19.70 -7.14
C ALA A 56 3.18 -19.35 -5.90
N ALA A 57 2.16 -18.50 -6.05
CA ALA A 57 1.22 -18.18 -4.96
C ALA A 57 0.54 -19.45 -4.44
N LEU A 58 0.11 -20.35 -5.35
CA LEU A 58 -0.50 -21.62 -4.98
C LEU A 58 0.46 -22.49 -4.15
N VAL A 59 1.71 -22.64 -4.57
CA VAL A 59 2.74 -23.40 -3.82
C VAL A 59 2.99 -22.79 -2.44
N VAL A 60 3.08 -21.46 -2.35
CA VAL A 60 3.27 -20.77 -1.06
C VAL A 60 2.06 -20.95 -0.15
N CYS A 61 0.83 -20.88 -0.68
CA CYS A 61 -0.38 -21.16 0.09
C CYS A 61 -0.47 -22.63 0.54
N LEU A 62 0.03 -23.59 -0.26
CA LEU A 62 0.11 -25.00 0.15
C LEU A 62 1.11 -25.18 1.30
N ALA A 63 2.28 -24.54 1.20
CA ALA A 63 3.29 -24.57 2.26
C ALA A 63 2.76 -23.91 3.55
N LEU A 64 2.06 -22.77 3.42
CA LEU A 64 1.39 -22.11 4.53
C LEU A 64 0.35 -23.02 5.18
N LEU A 65 -0.49 -23.69 4.39
CA LEU A 65 -1.49 -24.63 4.91
C LEU A 65 -0.83 -25.78 5.69
N GLY A 66 0.24 -26.37 5.15
CA GLY A 66 0.99 -27.43 5.81
C GLY A 66 1.58 -27.00 7.16
N LEU A 67 2.21 -25.81 7.21
CA LEU A 67 2.78 -25.28 8.45
C LEU A 67 1.71 -24.82 9.45
N ALA A 68 0.59 -24.28 8.97
CA ALA A 68 -0.49 -23.75 9.81
C ALA A 68 -1.28 -24.84 10.55
N VAL A 69 -1.18 -26.10 10.14
CA VAL A 69 -1.81 -27.25 10.82
C VAL A 69 -0.91 -27.80 11.93
N LEU A 70 0.39 -27.47 11.93
CA LEU A 70 1.28 -27.88 13.00
C LEU A 70 0.90 -27.17 14.31
N PRO A 71 0.91 -27.87 15.46
CA PRO A 71 0.69 -27.24 16.74
C PRO A 71 1.80 -26.23 17.00
N ALA A 72 1.49 -24.95 16.91
CA ALA A 72 2.41 -23.87 17.22
C ALA A 72 2.35 -23.53 18.72
N PRO A 73 3.49 -23.28 19.38
CA PRO A 73 3.49 -22.65 20.69
C PRO A 73 2.77 -21.30 20.61
N ARG A 74 2.08 -20.92 21.68
CA ARG A 74 1.51 -19.56 21.77
C ARG A 74 2.66 -18.56 21.88
N ASP A 75 2.86 -17.73 20.87
CA ASP A 75 3.78 -16.60 20.96
C ASP A 75 3.01 -15.36 21.44
N VAL A 76 3.68 -14.56 22.27
CA VAL A 76 3.19 -13.28 22.82
C VAL A 76 2.60 -12.39 21.73
N LEU A 77 3.17 -12.44 20.53
CA LEU A 77 2.73 -11.61 19.42
C LEU A 77 1.44 -12.11 18.77
N THR A 78 1.15 -13.41 18.73
CA THR A 78 -0.15 -13.90 18.24
C THR A 78 -1.26 -13.54 19.21
N ASP A 79 -0.98 -13.61 20.52
CA ASP A 79 -1.92 -13.14 21.54
C ASP A 79 -2.18 -11.63 21.41
N ALA A 80 -1.13 -10.82 21.26
CA ALA A 80 -1.25 -9.37 21.12
C ALA A 80 -1.86 -8.91 19.78
N THR A 81 -1.69 -9.68 18.70
CA THR A 81 -2.29 -9.37 17.39
C THR A 81 -3.72 -9.89 17.24
N GLY A 82 -4.19 -10.71 18.19
CA GLY A 82 -5.54 -11.26 18.19
C GLY A 82 -5.85 -12.18 17.01
N VAL A 83 -4.84 -12.76 16.36
CA VAL A 83 -5.03 -13.72 15.26
C VAL A 83 -5.37 -15.09 15.86
N PRO A 84 -6.59 -15.63 15.68
CA PRO A 84 -6.92 -16.93 16.26
C PRO A 84 -6.07 -18.05 15.64
N ALA A 85 -5.66 -19.05 16.44
CA ALA A 85 -4.81 -20.14 15.97
C ALA A 85 -5.42 -20.96 14.80
N TRP A 86 -6.75 -20.99 14.68
CA TRP A 86 -7.45 -21.67 13.58
C TRP A 86 -7.51 -20.84 12.29
N PHE A 87 -7.15 -19.56 12.33
CA PHE A 87 -7.33 -18.64 11.21
C PHE A 87 -6.30 -18.80 10.07
N PRO A 88 -4.98 -19.00 10.32
CA PRO A 88 -3.99 -19.22 9.27
C PRO A 88 -4.32 -20.34 8.25
N PRO A 89 -4.80 -21.54 8.64
CA PRO A 89 -5.15 -22.57 7.64
C PRO A 89 -6.36 -22.15 6.78
N ILE A 90 -7.31 -21.39 7.33
CA ILE A 90 -8.44 -20.85 6.55
C ILE A 90 -7.94 -19.80 5.55
N ALA A 91 -7.09 -18.86 5.98
CA ALA A 91 -6.47 -17.88 5.10
C ALA A 91 -5.67 -18.56 3.97
N ALA A 92 -4.92 -19.62 4.28
CA ALA A 92 -4.21 -20.42 3.30
C ALA A 92 -5.15 -21.10 2.29
N ALA A 93 -6.25 -21.71 2.75
CA ALA A 93 -7.24 -22.34 1.90
C ALA A 93 -7.91 -21.33 0.95
N LEU A 94 -8.30 -20.15 1.45
CA LEU A 94 -8.82 -19.06 0.62
C LEU A 94 -7.78 -18.60 -0.42
N GLY A 95 -6.51 -18.50 -0.01
CA GLY A 95 -5.38 -18.21 -0.88
C GLY A 95 -5.18 -19.23 -1.99
N LEU A 96 -5.34 -20.53 -1.70
CA LEU A 96 -5.28 -21.60 -2.70
C LEU A 96 -6.40 -21.46 -3.74
N VAL A 97 -7.63 -21.27 -3.29
CA VAL A 97 -8.79 -21.10 -4.17
C VAL A 97 -8.60 -19.88 -5.06
N ALA A 98 -8.19 -18.74 -4.49
CA ALA A 98 -7.90 -17.53 -5.24
C ALA A 98 -6.78 -17.74 -6.27
N ALA A 99 -5.65 -18.34 -5.88
CA ALA A 99 -4.52 -18.60 -6.78
C ALA A 99 -4.91 -19.55 -7.91
N ALA A 100 -5.71 -20.59 -7.63
CA ALA A 100 -6.23 -21.50 -8.63
C ALA A 100 -7.14 -20.79 -9.64
N LEU A 101 -8.09 -19.97 -9.16
CA LEU A 101 -8.96 -19.17 -10.02
C LEU A 101 -8.18 -18.16 -10.88
N VAL A 102 -7.15 -17.52 -10.33
CA VAL A 102 -6.32 -16.56 -11.08
C VAL A 102 -5.38 -17.26 -12.08
N SER A 103 -5.03 -18.52 -11.82
CA SER A 103 -4.17 -19.33 -12.71
C SER A 103 -4.85 -19.78 -14.00
N THR A 104 -6.18 -19.68 -14.11
CA THR A 104 -6.89 -19.97 -15.36
C THR A 104 -7.17 -18.70 -16.14
N THR A 105 -6.85 -18.69 -17.43
CA THR A 105 -7.01 -17.53 -18.31
C THR A 105 -8.47 -17.06 -18.39
N ARG A 106 -9.43 -17.99 -18.30
CA ARG A 106 -10.87 -17.71 -18.43
C ARG A 106 -11.45 -17.02 -17.20
N THR A 107 -11.01 -17.38 -16.00
CA THR A 107 -11.57 -16.85 -14.74
C THR A 107 -10.80 -15.68 -14.19
N ARG A 108 -9.57 -15.43 -14.65
CA ARG A 108 -8.68 -14.38 -14.14
C ARG A 108 -9.27 -12.97 -14.14
N SER A 109 -10.09 -12.64 -15.14
CA SER A 109 -10.77 -11.35 -15.25
C SER A 109 -12.20 -11.38 -14.72
N SER A 110 -12.69 -12.53 -14.22
CA SER A 110 -14.03 -12.61 -13.69
C SER A 110 -14.14 -11.80 -12.39
N PRO A 111 -15.26 -11.09 -12.17
CA PRO A 111 -15.46 -10.33 -10.93
C PRO A 111 -15.40 -11.24 -9.70
N GLY A 112 -15.87 -12.49 -9.82
CA GLY A 112 -15.80 -13.48 -8.76
C GLY A 112 -14.36 -13.87 -8.38
N SER A 113 -13.47 -14.06 -9.36
CA SER A 113 -12.05 -14.34 -9.07
C SER A 113 -11.36 -13.16 -8.39
N ILE A 114 -11.71 -11.92 -8.77
CA ILE A 114 -11.15 -10.72 -8.17
C ILE A 114 -11.65 -10.57 -6.74
N ALA A 115 -12.95 -10.76 -6.50
CA ALA A 115 -13.55 -10.71 -5.17
C ALA A 115 -12.93 -11.78 -4.26
N MET A 116 -12.80 -13.02 -4.74
CA MET A 116 -12.17 -14.10 -3.99
C MET A 116 -10.71 -13.79 -3.65
N ALA A 117 -9.95 -13.28 -4.61
CA ALA A 117 -8.56 -12.91 -4.38
C ALA A 117 -8.42 -11.71 -3.42
N ALA A 118 -9.37 -10.77 -3.41
CA ALA A 118 -9.41 -9.70 -2.43
C ALA A 118 -9.70 -10.23 -1.02
N VAL A 119 -10.70 -11.12 -0.87
CA VAL A 119 -11.03 -11.77 0.41
C VAL A 119 -9.84 -12.58 0.93
N ALA A 120 -9.22 -13.40 0.07
CA ALA A 120 -8.01 -14.15 0.40
C ALA A 120 -6.85 -13.22 0.79
N GLY A 121 -6.68 -12.12 0.04
CA GLY A 121 -5.66 -11.11 0.33
C GLY A 121 -5.84 -10.49 1.72
N VAL A 122 -7.06 -10.11 2.10
CA VAL A 122 -7.39 -9.59 3.44
C VAL A 122 -7.08 -10.62 4.52
N ALA A 123 -7.50 -11.88 4.33
CA ALA A 123 -7.24 -12.95 5.29
C ALA A 123 -5.73 -13.19 5.48
N LEU A 124 -4.97 -13.28 4.38
CA LEU A 124 -3.53 -13.49 4.46
C LEU A 124 -2.78 -12.26 5.03
N ILE A 125 -3.25 -11.04 4.77
CA ILE A 125 -2.72 -9.82 5.41
C ILE A 125 -2.92 -9.91 6.92
N TRP A 126 -4.12 -10.30 7.36
CA TRP A 126 -4.41 -10.51 8.79
C TRP A 126 -3.50 -11.58 9.40
N THR A 127 -3.26 -12.69 8.69
CA THR A 127 -2.30 -13.72 9.12
C THR A 127 -0.86 -13.20 9.19
N SER A 128 -0.48 -12.22 8.37
CA SER A 128 0.87 -11.62 8.37
C SER A 128 1.10 -10.55 9.43
N THR A 129 0.09 -10.20 10.23
CA THR A 129 0.19 -9.18 11.29
C THR A 129 1.33 -9.49 12.24
N GLY A 130 2.08 -8.46 12.64
CA GLY A 130 3.21 -8.60 13.56
C GLY A 130 4.52 -9.06 12.91
N LEU A 131 4.53 -9.35 11.61
CA LEU A 131 5.76 -9.66 10.87
C LEU A 131 6.82 -8.56 11.02
N LEU A 132 6.39 -7.29 10.99
CA LEU A 132 7.30 -6.16 11.19
C LEU A 132 7.98 -6.15 12.55
N ILE A 133 7.22 -6.43 13.60
CA ILE A 133 7.76 -6.47 14.97
C ILE A 133 8.79 -7.60 15.06
N GLN A 134 8.57 -8.73 14.40
CA GLN A 134 9.57 -9.80 14.36
C GLN A 134 10.80 -9.41 13.54
N VAL A 135 10.63 -8.86 12.33
CA VAL A 135 11.75 -8.53 11.43
C VAL A 135 12.64 -7.42 12.01
N PHE A 136 12.04 -6.42 12.66
CA PHE A 136 12.79 -5.29 13.24
C PHE A 136 13.11 -5.48 14.72
N GLY A 137 12.24 -6.14 15.48
CA GLY A 137 12.44 -6.39 16.90
C GLY A 137 13.46 -7.50 17.17
N ALA A 138 13.48 -8.58 16.37
CA ALA A 138 14.42 -9.68 16.60
C ALA A 138 15.90 -9.23 16.52
N PRO A 139 16.35 -8.45 15.53
CA PRO A 139 17.72 -7.93 15.52
C PRO A 139 18.04 -7.03 16.71
N VAL A 140 17.10 -6.17 17.13
CA VAL A 140 17.29 -5.29 18.29
C VAL A 140 17.45 -6.11 19.57
N MET A 141 16.62 -7.13 19.76
CA MET A 141 16.70 -8.04 20.92
C MET A 141 17.98 -8.87 20.93
N VAL A 142 18.42 -9.36 19.77
CA VAL A 142 19.70 -10.08 19.64
C VAL A 142 20.87 -9.17 19.98
N LEU A 143 20.86 -7.93 19.47
CA LEU A 143 21.90 -6.94 19.75
C LEU A 143 21.92 -6.49 21.22
N SER A 144 20.77 -6.52 21.91
CA SER A 144 20.69 -6.22 23.34
C SER A 144 20.97 -7.42 24.25
N GLY A 145 21.22 -8.61 23.69
CA GLY A 145 21.44 -9.84 24.45
C GLY A 145 20.18 -10.39 25.14
N ALA A 146 19.00 -9.93 24.74
CA ALA A 146 17.74 -10.45 25.24
C ALA A 146 17.41 -11.80 24.57
N GLU A 147 16.79 -12.71 25.32
CA GLU A 147 16.22 -13.93 24.73
C GLU A 147 15.15 -13.55 23.70
N LEU A 148 15.17 -14.22 22.55
CA LEU A 148 14.19 -13.97 21.50
C LEU A 148 12.83 -14.48 21.96
N PRO A 149 11.83 -13.62 22.21
CA PRO A 149 10.49 -14.05 22.61
C PRO A 149 9.69 -14.60 21.41
N TYR A 150 10.34 -14.84 20.27
CA TYR A 150 9.70 -15.14 18.99
C TYR A 150 10.02 -16.55 18.55
N GLU A 151 8.98 -17.36 18.44
CA GLU A 151 9.05 -18.70 17.87
C GLU A 151 9.25 -18.62 16.34
N LEU A 152 10.13 -19.48 15.80
CA LEU A 152 10.44 -19.52 14.36
C LEU A 152 9.22 -19.91 13.52
N LEU A 153 8.33 -20.74 14.06
CA LEU A 153 7.16 -21.25 13.35
C LEU A 153 6.11 -20.16 13.06
N PRO A 154 5.61 -19.37 14.04
CA PRO A 154 4.77 -18.20 13.77
C PRO A 154 5.41 -17.20 12.80
N MET A 155 6.73 -17.00 12.89
CA MET A 155 7.44 -16.13 11.93
C MET A 155 7.36 -16.68 10.50
N ALA A 156 7.61 -17.98 10.30
CA ALA A 156 7.51 -18.62 9.00
C ALA A 156 6.08 -18.52 8.41
N VAL A 157 5.05 -18.74 9.24
CA VAL A 157 3.64 -18.59 8.85
C VAL A 157 3.35 -17.16 8.36
N ARG A 158 3.80 -16.13 9.09
CA ARG A 158 3.61 -14.72 8.72
C ARG A 158 4.35 -14.35 7.42
N VAL A 159 5.59 -14.82 7.26
CA VAL A 159 6.38 -14.61 6.04
C VAL A 159 5.71 -15.24 4.83
N LEU A 160 5.23 -16.49 4.95
CA LEU A 160 4.54 -17.19 3.87
C LEU A 160 3.22 -16.51 3.52
N ALA A 161 2.45 -16.06 4.51
CA ALA A 161 1.21 -15.31 4.27
C ALA A 161 1.48 -13.99 3.52
N ALA A 162 2.48 -13.21 3.94
CA ALA A 162 2.89 -11.99 3.24
C ALA A 162 3.36 -12.27 1.81
N THR A 163 4.12 -13.35 1.61
CA THR A 163 4.61 -13.78 0.30
C THR A 163 3.46 -14.21 -0.61
N ALA A 164 2.49 -14.97 -0.09
CA ALA A 164 1.30 -15.39 -0.83
C ALA A 164 0.48 -14.18 -1.32
N VAL A 165 0.26 -13.18 -0.46
CA VAL A 165 -0.42 -11.93 -0.83
C VAL A 165 0.32 -11.20 -1.94
N ALA A 166 1.64 -11.04 -1.80
CA ALA A 166 2.46 -10.35 -2.78
C ALA A 166 2.40 -11.02 -4.16
N LEU A 167 2.51 -12.36 -4.20
CA LEU A 167 2.42 -13.14 -5.44
C LEU A 167 1.02 -13.08 -6.05
N LEU A 168 -0.03 -13.18 -5.23
CA LEU A 168 -1.42 -13.09 -5.69
C LEU A 168 -1.73 -11.70 -6.26
N ALA A 169 -1.34 -10.64 -5.57
CA ALA A 169 -1.47 -9.28 -6.05
C ALA A 169 -0.68 -9.06 -7.35
N ALA A 170 0.58 -9.52 -7.40
CA ALA A 170 1.40 -9.42 -8.60
C ALA A 170 0.77 -10.18 -9.79
N SER A 171 0.18 -11.35 -9.54
CA SER A 171 -0.51 -12.14 -10.56
C SER A 171 -1.77 -11.45 -11.07
N LEU A 172 -2.54 -10.75 -10.24
CA LEU A 172 -3.74 -10.00 -10.64
C LEU A 172 -3.39 -8.74 -11.43
N LEU A 173 -2.33 -8.04 -11.03
CA LEU A 173 -1.90 -6.77 -11.64
C LEU A 173 -1.13 -6.99 -12.94
N SER A 174 -0.49 -8.16 -13.12
CA SER A 174 0.24 -8.50 -14.33
C SER A 174 -0.65 -8.43 -15.57
N GLY A 175 -0.22 -7.78 -16.64
CA GLY A 175 -0.98 -7.74 -17.91
C GLY A 175 -2.22 -6.85 -17.91
N ARG A 176 -2.51 -6.12 -16.82
CA ARG A 176 -3.48 -5.03 -16.87
C ARG A 176 -2.80 -3.78 -17.43
N THR A 177 -3.40 -3.18 -18.45
CA THR A 177 -3.00 -1.88 -18.97
C THR A 177 -3.64 -0.81 -18.09
N PHE A 178 -2.80 -0.07 -17.36
CA PHE A 178 -3.26 1.06 -16.57
C PHE A 178 -3.00 2.35 -17.33
N ALA A 179 -3.97 3.26 -17.31
CA ALA A 179 -3.74 4.62 -17.75
C ALA A 179 -2.58 5.19 -16.94
N THR A 180 -1.52 5.54 -17.64
CA THR A 180 -0.30 6.04 -17.02
C THR A 180 -0.56 7.48 -16.56
N PRO A 181 -0.42 7.79 -15.25
CA PRO A 181 -0.73 9.11 -14.75
C PRO A 181 0.07 10.21 -15.46
N GLY A 182 -0.51 11.41 -15.51
CA GLY A 182 0.12 12.57 -16.10
C GLY A 182 1.46 12.96 -15.44
N PRO A 183 2.19 13.91 -16.05
CA PRO A 183 3.54 14.30 -15.65
C PRO A 183 3.64 15.04 -14.30
N ARG A 184 2.51 15.46 -13.70
CA ARG A 184 2.50 16.19 -12.42
C ARG A 184 2.46 15.24 -11.22
N ALA A 185 2.92 15.70 -10.05
CA ALA A 185 2.89 14.96 -8.78
C ALA A 185 1.59 14.16 -8.64
N SER A 186 1.71 12.86 -8.34
CA SER A 186 0.51 12.04 -8.14
C SER A 186 -0.18 12.47 -6.86
N TRP A 187 -1.51 12.57 -6.87
CA TRP A 187 -2.28 12.82 -5.66
C TRP A 187 -1.99 11.78 -4.58
N PHE A 188 -1.70 10.53 -4.97
CA PHE A 188 -1.24 9.48 -4.06
C PHE A 188 0.04 9.86 -3.31
N GLY A 189 1.02 10.45 -3.99
CA GLY A 189 2.27 10.89 -3.38
C GLY A 189 2.04 12.01 -2.37
N LEU A 190 1.19 12.99 -2.72
CA LEU A 190 0.80 14.07 -1.79
C LEU A 190 0.07 13.52 -0.56
N LEU A 191 -0.88 12.60 -0.75
CA LEU A 191 -1.59 11.96 0.36
C LEU A 191 -0.63 11.14 1.23
N SER A 192 0.30 10.39 0.64
CA SER A 192 1.35 9.69 1.39
C SER A 192 2.19 10.65 2.23
N LEU A 193 2.55 11.83 1.70
CA LEU A 193 3.29 12.85 2.45
C LEU A 193 2.50 13.39 3.64
N VAL A 194 1.20 13.67 3.46
CA VAL A 194 0.36 14.12 4.57
C VAL A 194 0.28 13.04 5.64
N LEU A 195 0.02 11.78 5.24
CA LEU A 195 -0.16 10.65 6.16
C LEU A 195 1.11 10.31 6.94
N VAL A 196 2.29 10.33 6.29
CA VAL A 196 3.57 10.01 6.97
C VAL A 196 3.97 11.07 7.99
N LEU A 197 3.53 12.32 7.80
CA LEU A 197 3.86 13.43 8.70
C LEU A 197 2.95 13.52 9.94
N VAL A 198 1.83 12.80 9.99
CA VAL A 198 0.90 12.82 11.13
C VAL A 198 1.63 12.50 12.44
N TYR A 199 2.41 11.41 12.47
CA TYR A 199 3.12 10.99 13.68
C TYR A 199 4.23 11.96 14.10
N PRO A 200 5.19 12.34 13.22
CA PRO A 200 6.20 13.35 13.55
C PRO A 200 5.61 14.69 13.99
N ALA A 201 4.50 15.14 13.38
CA ALA A 201 3.88 16.41 13.74
C ALA A 201 3.33 16.38 15.18
N VAL A 202 2.61 15.32 15.56
CA VAL A 202 2.08 15.18 16.92
C VAL A 202 3.22 15.00 17.93
N LYS A 203 4.24 14.19 17.64
CA LYS A 203 5.41 14.04 18.51
C LYS A 203 6.17 15.35 18.71
N THR A 204 6.30 16.15 17.64
CA THR A 204 6.91 17.48 17.72
C THR A 204 6.05 18.43 18.56
N ALA A 205 4.72 18.39 18.42
CA ALA A 205 3.82 19.19 19.24
C ALA A 205 3.96 18.85 20.74
N TRP A 206 4.00 17.56 21.09
CA TRP A 206 4.26 17.12 22.47
C TRP A 206 5.64 17.57 22.97
N ALA A 207 6.68 17.49 22.15
CA ALA A 207 8.02 17.96 22.52
C ALA A 207 8.10 19.48 22.72
N LEU A 208 7.17 20.25 22.14
CA LEU A 208 7.03 21.69 22.35
C LEU A 208 6.09 22.03 23.53
N GLY A 209 5.62 21.04 24.28
CA GLY A 209 4.73 21.22 25.44
C GLY A 209 3.25 21.40 25.08
N ILE A 210 2.82 21.00 23.87
CA ILE A 210 1.41 21.04 23.48
C ILE A 210 0.76 19.69 23.82
N ASP A 211 0.00 19.60 24.90
CA ASP A 211 -0.57 18.33 25.42
C ASP A 211 -1.83 17.84 24.69
N VAL A 212 -1.87 17.97 23.36
CA VAL A 212 -3.03 17.56 22.57
C VAL A 212 -3.27 16.05 22.66
N GLY A 213 -4.45 15.66 23.15
CA GLY A 213 -4.84 14.25 23.27
C GLY A 213 -4.16 13.50 24.42
N VAL A 214 -3.46 14.19 25.31
CA VAL A 214 -2.91 13.62 26.55
C VAL A 214 -3.95 13.68 27.65
N VAL A 215 -4.12 12.60 28.41
CA VAL A 215 -5.16 12.44 29.44
C VAL A 215 -4.58 11.99 30.79
N GLY A 216 -3.33 11.50 30.82
CA GLY A 216 -2.68 10.97 32.02
C GLY A 216 -1.29 11.57 32.26
N GLU A 217 -0.48 10.87 33.06
CA GLU A 217 0.83 11.36 33.52
C GLU A 217 1.85 11.47 32.36
N PRO A 218 2.69 12.52 32.32
CA PRO A 218 3.59 12.83 31.20
C PRO A 218 4.74 11.83 30.98
N VAL A 219 4.81 10.72 31.73
CA VAL A 219 5.92 9.76 31.72
C VAL A 219 6.09 9.06 30.36
N ALA A 220 5.02 8.88 29.58
CA ALA A 220 5.07 8.33 28.23
C ALA A 220 5.48 9.34 27.12
N HIS A 221 5.70 10.62 27.48
CA HIS A 221 5.81 11.75 26.56
C HIS A 221 7.23 12.35 26.47
N GLY A 222 8.17 11.86 27.28
CA GLY A 222 9.56 12.29 27.27
C GLY A 222 10.28 12.05 25.94
N PHE A 223 11.34 12.83 25.69
CA PHE A 223 12.17 12.79 24.48
C PHE A 223 12.83 11.41 24.22
N ASP A 224 12.90 10.55 25.24
CA ASP A 224 13.68 9.31 25.20
C ASP A 224 12.86 8.09 24.71
N ALA A 225 11.53 8.12 24.82
CA ALA A 225 10.66 7.01 24.43
C ALA A 225 9.67 7.41 23.31
N GLY A 226 9.87 6.85 22.12
CA GLY A 226 8.93 6.99 21.00
C GLY A 226 9.33 7.97 19.89
N TRP A 227 10.58 8.40 19.80
CA TRP A 227 11.08 9.08 18.59
C TRP A 227 11.49 8.12 17.48
N ILE A 228 11.73 6.85 17.80
CA ILE A 228 12.11 5.82 16.82
C ILE A 228 11.12 5.78 15.63
N PRO A 229 9.78 5.73 15.82
CA PRO A 229 8.86 5.75 14.69
C PRO A 229 8.88 7.07 13.91
N ALA A 230 9.21 8.19 14.55
CA ALA A 230 9.36 9.48 13.86
C ALA A 230 10.59 9.49 12.94
N ILE A 231 11.71 8.87 13.34
CA ILE A 231 12.89 8.70 12.48
C ILE A 231 12.54 7.88 11.23
N PHE A 232 11.84 6.75 11.40
CA PHE A 232 11.37 5.95 10.28
C PHE A 232 10.36 6.69 9.40
N ALA A 233 9.47 7.49 9.99
CA ALA A 233 8.54 8.34 9.25
C ALA A 233 9.28 9.42 8.43
N CYS A 234 10.32 10.04 8.96
CA CYS A 234 11.17 10.98 8.24
C CYS A 234 11.89 10.31 7.06
N ALA A 235 12.47 9.12 7.27
CA ALA A 235 13.07 8.34 6.18
C ALA A 235 12.02 7.96 5.11
N GLY A 236 10.81 7.58 5.54
CA GLY A 236 9.67 7.34 4.68
C GLY A 236 9.25 8.58 3.88
N ALA A 237 9.24 9.77 4.50
CA ALA A 237 8.92 11.02 3.84
C ALA A 237 9.94 11.34 2.73
N VAL A 238 11.24 11.15 2.99
CA VAL A 238 12.29 11.30 1.97
C VAL A 238 12.06 10.35 0.79
N LEU A 239 11.75 9.08 1.08
CA LEU A 239 11.40 8.10 0.06
C LEU A 239 10.16 8.52 -0.76
N ILE A 240 9.09 8.98 -0.09
CA ILE A 240 7.86 9.42 -0.76
C ILE A 240 8.13 10.65 -1.64
N VAL A 241 8.91 11.62 -1.16
CA VAL A 241 9.33 12.78 -1.96
C VAL A 241 10.08 12.33 -3.21
N ALA A 242 11.05 11.42 -3.06
CA ALA A 242 11.83 10.89 -4.18
C ALA A 242 10.93 10.15 -5.20
N LEU A 243 9.97 9.36 -4.74
CA LEU A 243 9.00 8.66 -5.61
C LEU A 243 8.02 9.62 -6.30
N THR A 244 7.65 10.72 -5.65
CA THR A 244 6.57 11.62 -6.12
C THR A 244 7.05 12.65 -7.12
N PHE A 245 8.18 13.30 -6.83
CA PHE A 245 8.67 14.48 -7.54
C PHE A 245 9.81 14.21 -8.52
N ASP A 246 10.19 12.94 -8.71
CA ASP A 246 11.31 12.55 -9.60
C ASP A 246 12.58 13.37 -9.32
N VAL A 247 12.86 13.54 -8.02
CA VAL A 247 13.99 14.32 -7.50
C VAL A 247 15.30 13.76 -8.07
N PRO A 248 16.33 14.60 -8.36
CA PRO A 248 17.61 14.18 -8.93
C PRO A 248 18.14 12.86 -8.33
N ARG A 249 18.61 12.00 -9.24
CA ARG A 249 18.88 10.54 -9.10
C ARG A 249 20.03 10.19 -8.14
N PHE A 250 20.01 10.66 -6.90
CA PHE A 250 20.99 10.27 -5.89
C PHE A 250 20.92 8.77 -5.58
N LEU A 251 19.77 8.15 -5.80
CA LEU A 251 19.55 6.73 -5.56
C LEU A 251 19.20 5.98 -6.86
N PRO A 252 19.72 4.76 -7.05
CA PRO A 252 19.29 3.90 -8.14
C PRO A 252 17.79 3.64 -8.09
N ARG A 253 17.11 3.65 -9.23
CA ARG A 253 15.65 3.42 -9.30
C ARG A 253 15.19 2.16 -8.55
N TRP A 254 16.00 1.09 -8.58
CA TRP A 254 15.64 -0.16 -7.92
C TRP A 254 15.56 -0.03 -6.39
N THR A 255 16.36 0.85 -5.77
CA THR A 255 16.33 1.04 -4.31
C THR A 255 15.05 1.75 -3.89
N LEU A 256 14.61 2.77 -4.65
CA LEU A 256 13.35 3.47 -4.43
C LEU A 256 12.16 2.51 -4.57
N LEU A 257 12.20 1.61 -5.55
CA LEU A 257 11.16 0.60 -5.75
C LEU A 257 11.15 -0.45 -4.64
N ALA A 258 12.33 -0.95 -4.25
CA ALA A 258 12.45 -1.90 -3.15
C ALA A 258 11.93 -1.28 -1.85
N GLY A 259 12.37 -0.07 -1.51
CA GLY A 259 11.93 0.67 -0.35
C GLY A 259 10.43 0.97 -0.37
N GLY A 260 9.89 1.40 -1.52
CA GLY A 260 8.47 1.69 -1.69
C GLY A 260 7.59 0.45 -1.45
N TRP A 261 7.89 -0.67 -2.11
CA TRP A 261 7.13 -1.91 -1.93
C TRP A 261 7.32 -2.54 -0.55
N PHE A 262 8.54 -2.49 -0.02
CA PHE A 262 8.82 -2.93 1.35
C PHE A 262 7.99 -2.12 2.35
N GLY A 263 8.04 -0.79 2.26
CA GLY A 263 7.27 0.12 3.11
C GLY A 263 5.75 -0.08 2.97
N THR A 264 5.26 -0.34 1.76
CA THR A 264 3.85 -0.70 1.53
C THR A 264 3.46 -1.98 2.25
N GLY A 265 4.24 -3.06 2.05
CA GLY A 265 3.98 -4.35 2.70
C GLY A 265 4.02 -4.22 4.22
N ALA A 266 5.04 -3.53 4.73
CA ALA A 266 5.21 -3.18 6.13
C ALA A 266 3.94 -2.52 6.70
N LEU A 267 3.54 -1.37 6.15
CA LEU A 267 2.44 -0.56 6.69
C LEU A 267 1.07 -1.23 6.54
N ILE A 268 0.86 -2.07 5.52
CA ILE A 268 -0.39 -2.82 5.36
C ILE A 268 -0.61 -3.79 6.53
N THR A 269 0.45 -4.32 7.13
CA THR A 269 0.32 -5.20 8.32
C THR A 269 -0.19 -4.46 9.56
N VAL A 270 -0.28 -3.12 9.52
CA VAL A 270 -0.85 -2.30 10.59
C VAL A 270 -2.39 -2.25 10.54
N ILE A 271 -3.01 -2.52 9.39
CA ILE A 271 -4.48 -2.43 9.22
C ILE A 271 -5.24 -3.27 10.26
N PRO A 272 -4.88 -4.54 10.54
CA PRO A 272 -5.56 -5.34 11.55
C PRO A 272 -5.54 -4.73 12.95
N VAL A 273 -4.45 -4.05 13.32
CA VAL A 273 -4.32 -3.34 14.60
C VAL A 273 -5.35 -2.22 14.74
N VAL A 274 -5.65 -1.51 13.65
CA VAL A 274 -6.68 -0.45 13.63
C VAL A 274 -8.09 -1.04 13.79
N LEU A 275 -8.33 -2.22 13.22
CA LEU A 275 -9.66 -2.86 13.19
C LEU A 275 -9.99 -3.62 14.48
N ALA A 276 -8.98 -3.94 15.29
CA ALA A 276 -9.15 -4.57 16.60
C ALA A 276 -8.60 -3.68 17.75
N PRO A 277 -9.18 -2.47 17.98
CA PRO A 277 -8.65 -1.50 18.93
C PRO A 277 -8.72 -1.96 20.39
N GLY A 278 -9.52 -2.98 20.70
CA GLY A 278 -9.83 -3.42 22.07
C GLY A 278 -8.66 -3.98 22.89
N GLN A 279 -7.48 -4.18 22.31
CA GLN A 279 -6.30 -4.67 23.05
C GLN A 279 -5.11 -3.68 23.09
N THR A 280 -5.17 -2.56 22.37
CA THR A 280 -4.08 -1.58 22.31
C THR A 280 -4.36 -0.30 23.08
N ALA A 281 -5.58 -0.14 23.61
CA ALA A 281 -6.06 1.05 24.30
C ALA A 281 -5.56 1.20 25.76
N ASP A 282 -4.86 0.21 26.31
CA ASP A 282 -4.32 0.24 27.69
C ASP A 282 -3.16 1.22 27.91
N SER A 283 -2.91 2.10 26.94
CA SER A 283 -1.91 3.17 27.09
C SER A 283 -2.23 4.22 28.14
N GLY A 284 -3.41 4.19 28.79
CA GLY A 284 -3.85 4.99 29.96
C GLY A 284 -3.85 6.52 29.83
N ASP A 285 -2.82 7.07 29.20
CA ASP A 285 -2.39 8.45 29.21
C ASP A 285 -2.72 9.19 27.91
N LEU A 286 -3.30 8.50 26.92
CA LEU A 286 -3.65 9.05 25.61
C LEU A 286 -5.12 8.86 25.29
N ALA A 287 -5.74 9.89 24.72
CA ALA A 287 -7.12 9.84 24.28
C ALA A 287 -7.27 8.80 23.15
N PRO A 288 -8.37 8.02 23.11
CA PRO A 288 -8.55 6.95 22.12
C PRO A 288 -8.40 7.39 20.67
N TRP A 289 -8.79 8.63 20.34
CA TRP A 289 -8.69 9.17 19.00
C TRP A 289 -7.23 9.34 18.53
N VAL A 290 -6.27 9.49 19.44
CA VAL A 290 -4.83 9.60 19.12
C VAL A 290 -4.34 8.28 18.50
N PHE A 291 -4.77 7.14 19.05
CA PHE A 291 -4.49 5.82 18.48
C PHE A 291 -5.08 5.66 17.09
N THR A 292 -6.36 6.01 16.95
CA THR A 292 -7.04 5.95 15.65
C THR A 292 -6.35 6.84 14.63
N LEU A 293 -5.90 8.03 15.02
CA LEU A 293 -5.19 8.95 14.15
C LEU A 293 -3.84 8.38 13.71
N PHE A 294 -3.03 7.86 14.64
CA PHE A 294 -1.72 7.30 14.32
C PHE A 294 -1.81 6.03 13.48
N TYR A 295 -2.45 5.00 14.02
CA TYR A 295 -2.53 3.71 13.33
C TYR A 295 -3.39 3.80 12.08
N GLY A 296 -4.44 4.63 12.09
CA GLY A 296 -5.24 4.93 10.90
C GLY A 296 -4.41 5.62 9.81
N SER A 297 -3.58 6.60 10.17
CA SER A 297 -2.68 7.25 9.20
C SER A 297 -1.70 6.25 8.57
N TRP A 298 -1.11 5.34 9.36
CA TRP A 298 -0.19 4.32 8.88
C TRP A 298 -0.87 3.24 8.03
N ALA A 299 -2.06 2.80 8.46
CA ALA A 299 -2.89 1.87 7.71
C ALA A 299 -3.29 2.41 6.34
N LEU A 300 -3.59 3.71 6.25
CA LEU A 300 -3.85 4.39 4.98
C LEU A 300 -2.57 4.68 4.18
N LEU A 301 -1.46 4.94 4.86
CA LEU A 301 -0.17 5.22 4.23
C LEU A 301 0.33 4.04 3.40
N GLY A 302 0.13 2.79 3.85
CA GLY A 302 0.56 1.59 3.12
C GLY A 302 0.02 1.53 1.68
N PRO A 303 -1.31 1.49 1.47
CA PRO A 303 -1.92 1.54 0.15
C PRO A 303 -1.54 2.77 -0.68
N MET A 304 -1.47 3.96 -0.05
CA MET A 304 -1.08 5.20 -0.74
C MET A 304 0.38 5.16 -1.21
N LEU A 305 1.29 4.64 -0.40
CA LEU A 305 2.69 4.43 -0.75
C LEU A 305 2.82 3.39 -1.88
N GLY A 306 1.98 2.35 -1.85
CA GLY A 306 1.94 1.32 -2.90
C GLY A 306 1.50 1.91 -4.24
N ALA A 307 0.44 2.72 -4.22
CA ALA A 307 -0.03 3.46 -5.39
C ALA A 307 1.06 4.43 -5.89
N THR A 308 1.70 5.17 -4.99
CA THR A 308 2.79 6.10 -5.34
C THR A 308 3.98 5.37 -6.00
N THR A 309 4.41 4.25 -5.42
CA THR A 309 5.47 3.39 -5.94
C THR A 309 5.10 2.83 -7.32
N TRP A 310 3.86 2.37 -7.48
CA TRP A 310 3.35 1.89 -8.76
C TRP A 310 3.35 2.99 -9.84
N VAL A 311 2.91 4.20 -9.52
CA VAL A 311 2.95 5.33 -10.44
C VAL A 311 4.38 5.65 -10.86
N PHE A 312 5.32 5.67 -9.92
CA PHE A 312 6.74 5.85 -10.21
C PHE A 312 7.30 4.74 -11.14
N GLN A 313 6.89 3.48 -10.92
CA GLN A 313 7.24 2.38 -11.85
C GLN A 313 6.71 2.61 -13.26
N LEU A 314 5.46 3.06 -13.39
CA LEU A 314 4.83 3.31 -14.67
C LEU A 314 5.49 4.46 -15.44
N ARG A 315 5.89 5.54 -14.75
CA ARG A 315 6.58 6.69 -15.36
C ARG A 315 7.89 6.29 -16.01
N GLY A 316 8.79 5.64 -15.27
CA GLY A 316 10.08 5.26 -15.84
C GLY A 316 10.04 4.13 -16.88
N ARG A 317 8.86 3.60 -17.25
CA ARG A 317 8.72 2.75 -18.44
C ARG A 317 8.52 3.57 -19.73
N ARG A 318 8.09 4.84 -19.62
CA ARG A 318 7.90 5.75 -20.77
C ARG A 318 9.23 6.33 -21.27
N ASP A 319 10.21 6.49 -20.40
CA ASP A 319 11.50 7.11 -20.74
C ASP A 319 12.49 6.12 -21.41
N ARG A 320 12.03 4.90 -21.73
CA ARG A 320 12.79 3.85 -22.44
C ARG A 320 12.17 3.62 -23.80
#